data_AF-A0A7X4BZG0-F1
#
_entry.id   AF-A0A7X4BZG0-F1
#
_cell.length_a   1.000
_cell.length_b   1.000
_cell.length_c   1.000
_cell.angle_alpha   90.00
_cell.angle_beta   90.00
_cell.angle_gamma   90.00
#
_symmetry.space_group_name_H-M   'P 1'
#
loop_
_entity.id
_entity.type
_entity.pdbx_description
1 polymer ?
#
loop_
_entity_poly.entity_id
_entity_poly.type
_entity_poly.pdbx_seq_one_letter_code
_entity_poly.pdbx_strand_id
1 'polypeptide(L)'
;SLYPLTVTEYGLAPGSGGEGRRRGGLGLRREFRLDAGEGTLSTNYDRFRVPPYGLADGGAGAPGRSVLTRGGEAIELGSKVSNLPVRRGDRILLQTSGGGGHGAPEDRDPRDAARDRRLGY
;
A
#
# COMPACT_ATOMS: atom_id res chain seq x y z
N SER A 1 -2.90 -10.07 23.87
CA SER A 1 -2.23 -9.76 22.58
C SER A 1 -0.76 -10.10 22.70
N LEU A 2 -0.13 -10.71 21.69
CA LEU A 2 1.31 -11.04 21.70
C LEU A 2 2.21 -9.83 21.40
N TYR A 3 1.64 -8.76 20.85
CA TYR A 3 2.35 -7.52 20.54
C TYR A 3 1.61 -6.32 21.11
N PRO A 4 2.33 -5.31 21.63
CA PRO A 4 1.74 -4.08 22.16
C PRO A 4 1.40 -3.10 21.01
N LEU A 5 0.63 -3.59 20.04
CA LEU A 5 0.24 -2.89 18.81
C LEU A 5 -1.27 -3.03 18.60
N THR A 6 -1.92 -1.95 18.16
CA THR A 6 -3.30 -1.97 17.68
C THR A 6 -3.31 -1.80 16.16
N VAL A 7 -4.03 -2.66 15.45
CA VAL A 7 -4.31 -2.45 14.02
C VAL A 7 -5.44 -1.43 13.90
N THR A 8 -5.15 -0.27 13.33
CA THR A 8 -6.11 0.83 13.16
C THR A 8 -6.72 0.85 11.76
N GLU A 9 -6.04 0.26 10.78
CA GLU A 9 -6.53 0.10 9.41
C GLU A 9 -6.07 -1.23 8.84
N TYR A 10 -6.94 -1.92 8.10
CA TYR A 10 -6.59 -3.07 7.28
C TYR A 10 -7.57 -3.16 6.12
N GLY A 11 -7.08 -2.97 4.89
CA GLY A 11 -7.86 -3.18 3.69
C GLY A 11 -7.02 -3.34 2.44
N LEU A 12 -7.70 -3.37 1.30
CA LEU A 12 -7.07 -3.15 0.00
C LEU A 12 -6.70 -1.67 -0.12
N ALA A 13 -5.70 -1.37 -0.94
CA ALA A 13 -5.35 -0.01 -1.34
C ALA A 13 -6.07 0.31 -2.66
N PRO A 14 -7.21 1.02 -2.64
CA PRO A 14 -8.00 1.26 -3.86
C PRO A 14 -7.19 2.05 -4.90
N GLY A 15 -7.39 1.72 -6.18
CA GLY A 15 -6.69 2.38 -7.29
C GLY A 15 -5.19 2.10 -7.38
N SER A 16 -4.67 1.14 -6.60
CA SER A 16 -3.24 0.78 -6.65
C SER A 16 -2.88 -0.18 -7.78
N GLY A 17 -3.85 -0.90 -8.35
CA GLY A 17 -3.63 -1.80 -9.48
C GLY A 17 -3.47 -1.02 -10.78
N GLY A 18 -2.54 -1.43 -11.62
CA GLY A 18 -2.33 -0.81 -12.93
C GLY A 18 -3.50 -1.04 -13.88
N GLU A 19 -3.83 -0.03 -14.66
CA GLU A 19 -4.90 -0.09 -15.66
C GLU A 19 -4.60 -1.12 -16.76
N GLY A 20 -5.64 -1.67 -17.37
CA GLY A 20 -5.51 -2.56 -18.52
C GLY A 20 -6.79 -3.32 -18.80
N ARG A 21 -6.85 -4.03 -19.94
CA ARG A 21 -7.94 -4.97 -20.24
C ARG A 21 -8.20 -5.89 -19.04
N ARG A 22 -7.13 -6.37 -18.42
CA ARG A 22 -7.11 -6.96 -17.08
C ARG A 22 -6.28 -6.07 -16.15
N ARG A 23 -6.93 -5.33 -15.25
CA ARG A 23 -6.23 -4.51 -14.25
C ARG A 23 -5.34 -5.37 -13.37
N GLY A 24 -4.26 -4.77 -12.86
CA GLY A 24 -3.43 -5.38 -11.83
C GLY A 24 -4.17 -5.58 -10.51
N GLY A 25 -3.68 -6.51 -9.70
CA GLY A 25 -4.19 -6.70 -8.33
C GLY A 25 -3.86 -5.49 -7.45
N LEU A 26 -4.74 -5.19 -6.50
CA LEU A 26 -4.51 -4.09 -5.56
C LEU A 26 -3.48 -4.47 -4.50
N GLY A 27 -2.74 -3.47 -4.04
CA GLY A 27 -1.95 -3.57 -2.83
C GLY A 27 -2.82 -3.67 -1.58
N LEU A 28 -2.15 -3.92 -0.45
CA LEU A 28 -2.73 -3.88 0.88
C LEU A 28 -2.39 -2.55 1.54
N ARG A 29 -3.33 -2.05 2.33
CA ARG A 29 -3.16 -0.89 3.19
C ARG A 29 -3.37 -1.32 4.65
N ARG A 30 -2.35 -1.19 5.48
CA ARG A 30 -2.40 -1.57 6.90
C ARG A 30 -1.78 -0.48 7.75
N GLU A 31 -2.42 -0.18 8.87
CA GLU A 31 -1.90 0.79 9.82
C GLU A 31 -1.84 0.18 11.23
N PHE A 32 -0.72 0.43 11.90
CA PHE A 32 -0.45 -0.04 13.25
C PHE A 32 -0.18 1.16 14.16
N ARG A 33 -0.83 1.21 15.32
CA ARG A 33 -0.49 2.13 16.41
C ARG A 33 0.34 1.43 17.46
N LEU A 34 1.45 2.04 17.90
CA LEU A 34 2.21 1.53 19.03
C LEU A 34 1.53 1.85 20.35
N ASP A 35 1.23 0.81 21.14
CA ASP A 35 0.65 0.94 22.48
C ASP A 35 1.68 0.67 23.59
N ALA A 36 2.92 0.30 23.27
CA ALA A 36 4.04 0.31 24.22
C ALA A 36 4.56 1.74 24.45
N GLY A 37 5.31 1.95 25.54
CA GLY A 37 5.98 3.23 25.79
C GLY A 37 6.98 3.58 24.70
N GLU A 38 7.81 2.61 24.32
CA GLU A 38 8.85 2.70 23.31
C GLU A 38 8.94 1.41 22.49
N GLY A 39 9.59 1.51 21.33
CA GLY A 39 9.87 0.38 20.46
C GLY A 39 10.72 0.80 19.28
N THR A 40 10.93 -0.16 18.38
CA THR A 40 11.79 0.03 17.22
C THR A 40 11.10 -0.52 15.97
N LEU A 41 11.05 0.29 14.91
CA LEU A 41 10.56 -0.09 13.60
C LEU A 41 11.72 -0.40 12.66
N SER A 42 11.70 -1.60 12.09
CA SER A 42 12.54 -1.97 10.96
C SER A 42 11.66 -2.48 9.83
N THR A 43 11.90 -2.01 8.61
CA THR A 43 11.13 -2.37 7.43
C THR A 43 12.06 -2.87 6.33
N ASN A 44 11.58 -3.85 5.55
CA ASN A 44 12.27 -4.31 4.36
C ASN A 44 11.22 -4.61 3.28
N TYR A 45 10.88 -3.57 2.53
CA TYR A 45 9.97 -3.61 1.42
C TYR A 45 10.69 -3.31 0.11
N ASP A 46 10.00 -3.63 -0.99
CA ASP A 46 10.40 -3.34 -2.35
C ASP A 46 9.27 -2.59 -3.09
N ARG A 47 9.55 -2.21 -4.35
CA ARG A 47 8.59 -1.55 -5.26
C ARG A 47 8.12 -0.15 -4.83
N PHE A 48 8.91 0.57 -4.02
CA PHE A 48 8.64 1.98 -3.68
C PHE A 48 9.14 2.95 -4.76
N ARG A 49 10.25 2.62 -5.43
CA ARG A 49 10.81 3.43 -6.53
C ARG A 49 10.40 2.96 -7.91
N VAL A 50 10.43 1.63 -8.12
CA VAL A 50 10.09 0.99 -9.39
C VAL A 50 8.90 0.08 -9.15
N PRO A 51 7.67 0.51 -9.50
CA PRO A 51 6.48 -0.30 -9.30
C PRO A 51 6.46 -1.52 -10.24
N PRO A 52 5.58 -2.50 -10.02
CA PRO A 52 5.30 -3.53 -11.03
C PRO A 52 4.81 -2.87 -12.34
N TYR A 53 5.51 -3.18 -13.44
CA TYR A 53 5.17 -2.68 -14.77
C TYR A 53 3.97 -3.42 -15.34
N GLY A 54 3.24 -2.77 -16.25
CA GLY A 54 2.19 -3.43 -17.02
C GLY A 54 2.73 -4.12 -18.28
N LEU A 55 1.93 -5.02 -18.85
CA LEU A 55 2.27 -5.83 -20.01
C LEU A 55 1.28 -5.59 -21.15
N ALA A 56 1.76 -5.67 -22.40
CA ALA A 56 0.93 -5.51 -23.60
C ALA A 56 0.03 -4.26 -23.51
N ASP A 57 0.65 -3.09 -23.35
CA ASP A 57 -0.03 -1.78 -23.20
C ASP A 57 -0.83 -1.59 -21.89
N GLY A 58 -0.68 -2.52 -20.93
CA GLY A 58 -1.14 -2.30 -19.56
C GLY A 58 -0.31 -1.25 -18.82
N GLY A 59 -0.96 -0.50 -17.92
CA GLY A 59 -0.33 0.47 -17.04
C GLY A 59 0.41 -0.17 -15.87
N ALA A 60 1.39 0.55 -15.32
CA ALA A 60 2.07 0.15 -14.09
C ALA A 60 1.13 0.23 -12.87
N GLY A 61 1.38 -0.61 -11.88
CA GLY A 61 0.73 -0.46 -10.56
C GLY A 61 1.27 0.74 -9.80
N ALA A 62 0.58 1.14 -8.74
CA ALA A 62 1.08 2.12 -7.79
C ALA A 62 2.28 1.59 -7.01
N PRO A 63 3.26 2.45 -6.66
CA PRO A 63 4.37 2.05 -5.82
C PRO A 63 3.91 1.73 -4.38
N GLY A 64 4.73 0.99 -3.66
CA GLY A 64 4.60 0.87 -2.22
C GLY A 64 4.91 2.20 -1.53
N ARG A 65 4.32 2.40 -0.35
CA ARG A 65 4.49 3.61 0.48
C ARG A 65 4.48 3.24 1.96
N SER A 66 5.24 3.96 2.77
CA SER A 66 5.25 3.80 4.22
C SER A 66 5.27 5.17 4.87
N VAL A 67 4.44 5.38 5.89
CA VAL A 67 4.33 6.68 6.57
C VAL A 67 4.31 6.46 8.08
N LEU A 68 5.14 7.22 8.79
CA LEU A 68 5.02 7.38 10.23
C LEU A 68 4.23 8.66 10.52
N THR A 69 3.13 8.56 11.26
CA THR A 69 2.43 9.71 11.82
C THR A 69 2.78 9.86 13.30
N ARG A 70 3.37 11.00 13.67
CA ARG A 70 3.83 11.31 15.04
C ARG A 70 3.36 12.70 15.44
N GLY A 71 2.57 12.78 16.52
CA GLY A 71 2.06 14.09 16.99
C GLY A 71 1.21 14.83 15.96
N GLY A 72 0.60 14.11 15.01
CA GLY A 72 -0.17 14.69 13.90
C GLY A 72 0.65 14.99 12.63
N GLU A 73 1.98 14.93 12.70
CA GLU A 73 2.86 15.12 11.55
C GLU A 73 3.07 13.79 10.80
N ALA A 74 2.93 13.81 9.48
CA ALA A 74 3.15 12.66 8.60
C ALA A 74 4.55 12.71 7.98
N ILE A 75 5.34 11.66 8.21
CA ILE A 75 6.71 11.51 7.75
C ILE A 75 6.78 10.32 6.79
N GLU A 76 7.15 10.57 5.54
CA GLU A 76 7.40 9.51 4.56
C GLU A 76 8.63 8.69 4.95
N LEU A 77 8.50 7.37 4.90
CA LEU A 77 9.57 6.44 5.17
C LEU A 77 10.03 5.76 3.88
N GLY A 78 11.34 5.48 3.81
CA GLY A 78 11.89 4.64 2.76
C GLY A 78 11.37 3.20 2.82
N SER A 79 11.59 2.44 1.75
CA SER A 79 11.19 1.02 1.71
C SER A 79 12.00 0.17 2.69
N LYS A 80 13.20 0.62 3.04
CA LYS A 80 14.13 -0.04 3.95
C LYS A 80 14.50 0.95 5.05
N VAL A 81 14.03 0.68 6.25
CA VAL A 81 14.33 1.45 7.46
C VAL A 81 14.88 0.48 8.49
N SER A 82 15.94 0.88 9.18
CA SER A 82 16.54 0.05 10.22
C SER A 82 16.53 0.81 11.53
N ASN A 83 16.08 0.12 12.58
CA ASN A 83 16.15 0.56 13.95
C ASN A 83 15.55 1.96 14.24
N LEU A 84 14.46 2.33 13.54
CA LEU A 84 13.83 3.63 13.77
C LEU A 84 13.10 3.64 15.12
N PRO A 85 13.45 4.54 16.06
CA PRO A 85 12.75 4.63 17.33
C PRO A 85 11.30 5.08 17.14
N VAL A 86 10.39 4.33 17.73
CA VAL A 86 8.95 4.62 17.79
C VAL A 86 8.50 4.69 19.24
N ARG A 87 7.46 5.48 19.49
CA ARG A 87 6.93 5.75 20.84
C ARG A 87 5.42 5.61 20.87
N ARG A 88 4.87 5.47 22.07
CA ARG A 88 3.43 5.34 22.30
C ARG A 88 2.63 6.33 21.44
N GLY A 89 1.63 5.82 20.73
CA GLY A 89 0.71 6.61 19.91
C GLY A 89 1.18 6.87 18.48
N ASP A 90 2.45 6.61 18.15
CA ASP A 90 2.91 6.63 16.76
C ASP A 90 2.09 5.66 15.91
N ARG A 91 1.71 6.10 14.70
CA ARG A 91 0.99 5.29 13.72
C ARG A 91 1.86 5.02 12.51
N ILE A 92 2.01 3.76 12.14
CA ILE A 92 2.81 3.31 11.01
C ILE A 92 1.84 2.77 9.97
N LEU A 93 1.69 3.50 8.88
CA LEU A 93 0.94 3.08 7.71
C LEU A 93 1.90 2.40 6.74
N LEU A 94 1.54 1.19 6.30
CA LEU A 94 2.15 0.49 5.19
C LEU A 94 1.12 0.33 4.06
N GLN A 95 1.51 0.74 2.86
CA GLN A 95 0.82 0.41 1.63
C GLN A 95 1.75 -0.42 0.73
N THR A 96 1.37 -1.64 0.38
CA THR A 96 2.13 -2.43 -0.61
C THR A 96 1.82 -1.92 -2.02
N SER A 97 2.73 -2.16 -2.98
CA SER A 97 2.46 -1.86 -4.38
C SER A 97 1.26 -2.66 -4.90
N GLY A 98 0.53 -2.10 -5.86
CA GLY A 98 -0.35 -2.91 -6.71
C GLY A 98 0.42 -3.57 -7.86
N GLY A 99 -0.20 -4.55 -8.51
CA GLY A 99 0.34 -5.19 -9.71
C GLY A 99 0.16 -4.32 -10.95
N GLY A 100 0.97 -4.56 -11.99
CA GLY A 100 0.74 -3.96 -13.31
C GLY A 100 -0.47 -4.58 -14.01
N GLY A 101 -1.13 -3.81 -14.85
CA GLY A 101 -2.21 -4.29 -15.70
C GLY A 101 -1.69 -5.04 -16.94
N HIS A 102 -2.60 -5.71 -17.64
CA HIS A 102 -2.32 -6.42 -18.87
C HIS A 102 -3.33 -6.07 -19.96
N GLY A 103 -2.86 -5.75 -21.16
CA GLY A 103 -3.69 -5.37 -22.30
C GLY A 103 -4.07 -3.89 -22.24
N ALA A 104 -4.36 -3.31 -23.39
CA ALA A 104 -4.81 -1.93 -23.52
C ALA A 104 -6.06 -1.65 -22.65
N PRO A 105 -6.08 -0.60 -21.80
CA PRO A 105 -7.23 -0.26 -20.94
C PRO A 105 -8.54 -0.04 -21.70
N GLU A 106 -8.48 0.45 -22.94
CA GLU A 106 -9.64 0.66 -23.83
C GLU A 106 -10.35 -0.65 -24.20
N ASP A 107 -9.66 -1.79 -24.15
CA ASP A 107 -10.26 -3.12 -24.40
C ASP A 107 -11.00 -3.68 -23.17
N ARG A 108 -11.01 -2.95 -22.04
CA ARG A 108 -11.62 -3.41 -20.79
C ARG A 108 -13.14 -3.50 -20.94
N ASP A 109 -13.71 -4.67 -20.64
CA ASP A 109 -15.17 -4.86 -20.61
C ASP A 109 -15.81 -3.85 -19.63
N PRO A 110 -16.75 -3.00 -20.08
CA PRO A 110 -17.42 -2.03 -19.22
C PRO A 110 -18.07 -2.64 -17.97
N ARG A 111 -18.49 -3.91 -18.03
CA ARG A 111 -19.06 -4.65 -16.89
C ARG A 111 -18.00 -4.99 -15.84
N ASP A 112 -16.78 -5.31 -16.27
CA ASP A 112 -15.65 -5.52 -15.36
C ASP A 112 -15.30 -4.21 -14.66
N ALA A 113 -15.22 -3.10 -15.41
CA ALA A 113 -14.96 -1.77 -14.85
C ALA A 113 -16.05 -1.31 -13.87
N ALA A 114 -17.33 -1.57 -14.18
CA ALA A 114 -18.43 -1.25 -13.29
C ALA A 114 -18.42 -2.11 -12.00
N ARG A 115 -18.03 -3.38 -12.10
CA ARG A 115 -17.85 -4.26 -10.93
C ARG A 115 -16.74 -3.73 -10.03
N ASP A 116 -15.61 -3.31 -10.59
CA ASP A 116 -14.48 -2.81 -9.81
C ASP A 116 -14.87 -1.57 -8.99
N ARG A 117 -15.53 -0.59 -9.64
CA ARG A 117 -16.06 0.60 -8.94
C ARG A 117 -17.02 0.23 -7.81
N ARG A 118 -17.93 -0.72 -8.05
CA ARG A 118 -18.89 -1.17 -7.02
C ARG A 118 -18.21 -1.83 -5.82
N LEU A 119 -17.10 -2.54 -6.06
CA LEU A 119 -16.37 -3.26 -5.02
C LEU A 119 -15.26 -2.43 -4.36
N GLY A 120 -15.06 -1.18 -4.79
CA GLY A 120 -14.04 -0.29 -4.24
C GLY A 120 -12.63 -0.74 -4.60
N TYR A 121 -12.45 -1.35 -5.78
CA TYR A 121 -11.14 -1.70 -6.29
C TYR A 121 -10.42 -0.52 -6.93
#